data_AF-A0A958R5B0-F1
#
_entry.id   AF-A0A958R5B0-F1
#
_cell.length_a   1.000
_cell.length_b   1.000
_cell.length_c   1.000
_cell.angle_alpha   90.00
_cell.angle_beta   90.00
_cell.angle_gamma   90.00
#
_symmetry.space_group_name_H-M   'P 1'
#
loop_
_entity.id
_entity.type
_entity.pdbx_description
1 polymer ?
#
loop_
_entity_poly.entity_id
_entity_poly.type
_entity_poly.pdbx_seq_one_letter_code
_entity_poly.pdbx_strand_id
1 'polypeptide(L)' 'MNLIRCHHCSTCQRCVLNMDHHCPWIVNCVGFSNRKFFMLFLFYIIVTLIFVLIC' A
#
# COMPACT_ATOMS: atom_id res chain seq x y z
N MET A 1 -5.75 15.88 13.74
CA MET A 1 -5.45 15.12 12.51
C MET A 1 -4.65 16.03 11.58
N ASN A 2 -3.41 15.68 11.25
CA ASN A 2 -2.53 16.57 10.49
C ASN A 2 -2.84 16.45 8.98
N LEU A 3 -3.61 17.39 8.44
CA LEU A 3 -4.03 17.44 7.02
C LEU A 3 -2.87 17.64 6.03
N ILE A 4 -1.69 18.01 6.52
CA ILE A 4 -0.51 18.45 5.72
C ILE A 4 0.02 17.36 4.77
N ARG A 5 -0.39 16.10 4.92
CA ARG A 5 0.04 14.97 4.08
C ARG A 5 -1.12 14.26 3.39
N CYS A 6 -2.29 14.90 3.29
CA CYS A 6 -3.46 14.30 2.64
C CYS A 6 -3.45 14.61 1.14
N HIS A 7 -3.61 13.59 0.29
CA HIS A 7 -3.71 13.75 -1.16
C HIS A 7 -5.04 13.20 -1.68
N HIS A 8 -5.64 13.90 -2.64
CA HIS A 8 -6.82 13.39 -3.33
C HIS A 8 -6.41 12.41 -4.42
N CYS A 9 -6.90 11.17 -4.36
CA CYS A 9 -6.73 10.21 -5.44
C CYS A 9 -7.97 10.24 -6.34
N SER A 10 -7.80 10.66 -7.60
CA SER A 10 -8.86 10.65 -8.60
C SER A 10 -9.34 9.23 -8.94
N THR A 11 -8.48 8.23 -8.91
CA THR A 11 -8.90 6.84 -9.17
C THR A 11 -9.82 6.30 -8.08
N CYS A 12 -9.53 6.60 -6.81
CA CYS A 12 -10.37 6.17 -5.68
C CYS A 12 -11.45 7.18 -5.28
N GLN A 13 -11.51 8.35 -5.94
CA GLN A 13 -12.46 9.44 -5.66
C GLN A 13 -12.52 9.84 -4.17
N ARG A 14 -11.37 9.84 -3.49
CA ARG A 14 -11.28 10.18 -2.06
C ARG A 14 -9.92 10.76 -1.67
N CYS A 15 -9.94 11.53 -0.59
CA CYS A 15 -8.74 12.04 0.05
C CYS A 15 -8.13 10.98 0.97
N VAL A 16 -6.84 10.70 0.81
CA VAL A 16 -6.10 9.67 1.54
C VAL A 16 -5.03 10.34 2.41
N LEU A 17 -5.11 10.10 3.72
CA LEU A 17 -4.17 10.63 4.69
C LEU A 17 -2.79 9.98 4.54
N ASN A 18 -1.74 10.79 4.47
CA ASN A 18 -0.36 10.36 4.24
C ASN A 18 -0.28 9.36 3.09
N MET A 19 -0.94 9.71 1.98
CA MET A 19 -1.00 8.90 0.77
C MET A 19 0.41 8.69 0.24
N ASP A 20 0.76 7.45 -0.04
CA ASP A 20 1.96 7.07 -0.74
C ASP A 20 1.67 6.99 -2.25
N HIS A 21 0.83 6.05 -2.67
CA HIS A 21 0.42 5.92 -4.07
C HIS A 21 -0.93 5.18 -4.23
N HIS A 22 -1.54 5.29 -5.42
CA HIS A 22 -2.60 4.36 -5.84
C HIS A 22 -1.92 3.13 -6.43
N CYS A 23 -2.17 1.95 -5.85
CA CYS A 23 -1.57 0.71 -6.28
C CYS A 23 -2.59 -0.10 -7.07
N PRO A 24 -2.38 -0.29 -8.39
CA PRO A 24 -3.29 -1.08 -9.23
C PRO A 24 -3.37 -2.54 -8.79
N TRP A 25 -2.27 -3.07 -8.23
CA TRP A 25 -2.15 -4.48 -7.82
C TRP A 25 -3.08 -4.88 -6.66
N ILE A 26 -3.40 -3.92 -5.79
CA ILE A 26 -4.36 -4.12 -4.69
C ILE A 26 -5.66 -3.32 -4.90
N VAL A 27 -5.80 -2.67 -6.06
CA VAL A 27 -6.95 -1.84 -6.45
C VAL A 27 -7.33 -0.83 -5.34
N ASN A 28 -6.32 -0.25 -4.69
CA ASN A 28 -6.52 0.66 -3.56
C ASN A 28 -5.33 1.61 -3.37
N CYS A 29 -5.55 2.72 -2.68
CA CYS A 29 -4.46 3.59 -2.23
C CYS A 29 -3.72 2.98 -1.05
N VAL A 30 -2.39 3.07 -1.10
CA VAL A 30 -1.51 2.87 0.05
C VAL A 30 -1.34 4.22 0.74
N GLY A 31 -1.67 4.28 2.03
CA GLY A 31 -1.60 5.50 2.83
C GLY A 31 -1.48 5.18 4.32
N PHE A 32 -1.75 6.15 5.19
CA PHE A 32 -1.56 6.01 6.64
C PHE A 32 -2.15 4.72 7.22
N SER A 33 -3.41 4.42 6.90
CA SER A 33 -4.16 3.34 7.54
C SER A 33 -3.74 1.93 7.10
N ASN A 34 -3.08 1.78 5.94
CA ASN A 34 -2.74 0.47 5.39
C ASN A 34 -1.27 0.28 4.98
N ARG A 35 -0.42 1.31 5.09
CA ARG A 35 1.01 1.22 4.74
C ARG A 35 1.72 0.08 5.47
N LYS A 36 1.42 -0.16 6.76
CA LYS A 36 2.00 -1.30 7.50
C LYS A 36 1.63 -2.64 6.87
N PHE A 37 0.35 -2.83 6.54
CA PHE A 37 -0.13 -4.07 5.93
C PHE A 37 0.44 -4.28 4.52
N PHE A 38 0.57 -3.20 3.75
CA PHE A 38 1.20 -3.25 2.43
C PHE A 38 2.67 -3.68 2.51
N MET A 39 3.43 -3.17 3.48
CA MET A 39 4.82 -3.61 3.70
C MET A 39 4.90 -5.08 4.12
N LEU A 40 3.99 -5.55 4.98
CA LEU A 40 3.92 -6.98 5.34
C LEU A 40 3.55 -7.85 4.12
N PHE A 41 2.63 -7.40 3.27
CA PHE A 41 2.27 -8.08 2.04
C PHE A 41 3.49 -8.26 1.11
N LEU A 42 4.27 -7.21 0.88
CA LEU A 42 5.50 -7.29 0.08
C LEU A 42 6.53 -8.24 0.70
N PHE A 43 6.69 -8.18 2.03
CA PHE A 43 7.60 -9.09 2.74
C PHE A 43 7.19 -10.55 2.55
N TYR A 44 5.90 -10.88 2.71
CA TYR A 44 5.43 -12.25 2.53
C TYR A 44 5.56 -12.73 1.09
N ILE A 45 5.34 -11.87 0.09
CA ILE A 45 5.63 -12.22 -1.32
C ILE A 45 7.09 -12.66 -1.47
N ILE A 46 8.03 -11.88 -0.93
CA ILE A 46 9.46 -12.19 -1.05
C ILE A 46 9.78 -13.52 -0.36
N VAL A 47 9.27 -13.73 0.87
CA VAL A 47 9.48 -14.99 1.60
C VAL A 47 8.90 -16.18 0.83
N THR A 48 7.69 -16.05 0.28
CA THR A 48 7.06 -17.12 -0.51
C THR A 48 7.84 -17.40 -1.79
N LEU A 49 8.32 -16.38 -2.50
CA LEU A 49 9.15 -16.57 -3.69
C LEU A 49 10.46 -17.27 -3.34
N ILE A 50 11.13 -16.88 -2.25
CA ILE A 50 12.35 -17.55 -1.78
C ILE A 50 12.06 -19.02 -1.43
N PHE A 51 10.98 -19.29 -0.70
CA PHE A 51 10.58 -20.65 -0.36
C PHE A 51 10.36 -21.51 -1.61
N VAL A 52 9.62 -21.00 -2.60
CA VAL A 52 9.36 -21.70 -3.87
C VAL A 52 10.62 -21.91 -4.71
N LEU A 53 11.63 -21.03 -4.59
CA LEU A 53 12.89 -21.17 -5.34
C LEU A 53 13.89 -22.12 -4.69
N ILE A 54 13.82 -22.29 -3.36
CA ILE A 54 14.76 -23.14 -2.60
C ILE A 54 14.22 -24.57 -2.43
N CYS A 55 12.90 -24.73 -2.39
CA CYS A 55 12.23 -26.03 -2.31
C CYS A 55 11.96 -26.61 -3.71
#